data_AF-U4R359-F1
#
_entry.id   AF-U4R359-F1
#
_cell.length_a   1.000
_cell.length_b   1.000
_cell.length_c   1.000
_cell.angle_alpha   90.00
_cell.angle_beta   90.00
_cell.angle_gamma   90.00
#
_symmetry.space_group_name_H-M   'P 1'
#
loop_
_entity.id
_entity.type
_entity.pdbx_description
1 polymer ?
#
loop_
_entity_poly.entity_id
_entity_poly.type
_entity_poly.pdbx_seq_one_letter_code
_entity_poly.pdbx_strand_id
1 'polypeptide(L)'
;MNKLIEQYTLNRKLLAEALVEKDYMELYEAEILKNEFVAKLGEPRYELHKLELAIARTKLKLEMIETCEKFKIPIDYSYIDRELEKEFEKHYEVLKKMRLEIEYVHSIDYAMEKKKRDNELEMKDIYLEIASHIHPELTINQDISMKRTWKTVEKAYQQRDIEKLKRLRKKVIKDFGNINEKHEDLEKQLTAIKERKAAVQNEIQVMKKSFPFSESDMLDDEVAVMKFRDDMDTDIRTAKEVLDKLEKQVLEKLPPVGRYKN
;
A
#
# COMPACT_ATOMS: atom_id res chain seq x y z
N MET A 1 13.78 -12.54 -41.86
CA MET A 1 13.68 -13.60 -40.84
C MET A 1 14.48 -13.23 -39.57
N ASN A 2 15.80 -12.97 -39.65
CA ASN A 2 16.61 -12.60 -38.47
C ASN A 2 16.07 -11.37 -37.69
N LYS A 3 15.71 -10.29 -38.38
CA LYS A 3 15.14 -9.08 -37.75
C LYS A 3 13.83 -9.36 -36.97
N LEU A 4 12.99 -10.28 -37.44
CA LEU A 4 11.73 -10.60 -36.77
C LEU A 4 11.97 -11.45 -35.51
N ILE A 5 12.93 -12.39 -35.59
CA ILE A 5 13.38 -13.18 -34.44
C ILE A 5 14.02 -12.27 -33.39
N GLU A 6 14.91 -11.36 -33.78
CA GLU A 6 15.51 -10.37 -32.89
C GLU A 6 14.45 -9.51 -32.17
N GLN A 7 13.46 -9.02 -32.91
CA GLN A 7 12.36 -8.24 -32.31
C GLN A 7 11.53 -9.08 -31.35
N TYR A 8 11.24 -10.33 -31.69
CA TYR A 8 10.51 -11.24 -30.84
C TYR A 8 11.26 -11.54 -29.54
N THR A 9 12.53 -11.94 -29.63
CA THR A 9 13.40 -12.20 -28.47
C THR A 9 13.52 -10.97 -27.57
N LEU A 10 13.70 -9.78 -28.15
CA LEU A 10 13.76 -8.53 -27.39
C LEU A 10 12.44 -8.25 -26.67
N ASN A 11 11.29 -8.34 -27.35
CA ASN A 11 10.00 -8.07 -26.71
C ASN A 11 9.65 -9.12 -25.65
N ARG A 12 10.03 -10.38 -25.85
CA ARG A 12 9.86 -11.45 -24.87
C ARG A 12 10.69 -11.18 -23.60
N LYS A 13 11.93 -10.72 -23.75
CA LYS A 13 12.77 -10.28 -22.63
C LYS A 13 12.14 -9.11 -21.87
N LEU A 14 11.76 -8.05 -22.59
CA LEU A 14 11.13 -6.86 -21.97
C LEU A 14 9.80 -7.19 -21.28
N LEU A 15 9.01 -8.13 -21.83
CA LEU A 15 7.79 -8.60 -21.18
C LEU A 15 8.11 -9.34 -19.87
N ALA A 16 9.11 -10.22 -19.86
CA ALA A 16 9.54 -10.93 -18.64
C ALA A 16 9.99 -9.94 -17.55
N GLU A 17 10.80 -8.94 -17.93
CA GLU A 17 11.22 -7.87 -17.03
C GLU A 17 10.03 -7.09 -16.47
N ALA A 18 9.07 -6.69 -17.32
CA ALA A 18 7.89 -5.96 -16.88
C ALA A 18 6.99 -6.78 -15.93
N LEU A 19 6.81 -8.07 -16.19
CA LEU A 19 6.02 -8.96 -15.33
C LEU A 19 6.66 -9.10 -13.94
N VAL A 20 7.97 -9.36 -13.90
CA VAL A 20 8.70 -9.46 -12.63
C VAL A 20 8.75 -8.12 -11.90
N GLU A 21 8.89 -7.01 -12.63
CA GLU A 21 8.83 -5.67 -12.03
C GLU A 21 7.50 -5.45 -11.33
N LYS A 22 6.38 -5.74 -12.01
CA LYS A 22 5.05 -5.64 -11.43
C LYS A 22 4.92 -6.50 -10.17
N ASP A 23 5.30 -7.78 -10.23
CA ASP A 23 5.20 -8.68 -9.07
C ASP A 23 6.06 -8.19 -7.90
N TYR A 24 7.26 -7.67 -8.19
CA TYR A 24 8.14 -7.08 -7.18
C TYR A 24 7.52 -5.84 -6.54
N MET A 25 6.95 -4.95 -7.37
CA MET A 25 6.25 -3.76 -6.91
C MET A 25 5.10 -4.13 -5.96
N GLU A 26 4.25 -5.08 -6.36
CA GLU A 26 3.08 -5.50 -5.59
C GLU A 26 3.44 -6.19 -4.27
N LEU A 27 4.45 -7.05 -4.27
CA LEU A 27 4.74 -7.93 -3.12
C LEU A 27 5.74 -7.35 -2.13
N TYR A 28 6.65 -6.47 -2.56
CA TYR A 28 7.77 -6.02 -1.73
C TYR A 28 7.88 -4.51 -1.70
N GLU A 29 7.98 -3.87 -2.86
CA GLU A 29 8.28 -2.42 -2.92
C GLU A 29 7.17 -1.59 -2.27
N ALA A 30 5.91 -1.97 -2.47
CA ALA A 30 4.79 -1.31 -1.81
C ALA A 30 4.89 -1.39 -0.28
N GLU A 31 5.31 -2.52 0.29
CA GLU A 31 5.49 -2.66 1.74
C GLU A 31 6.61 -1.72 2.23
N ILE A 32 7.73 -1.67 1.51
CA ILE A 32 8.88 -0.83 1.84
C ILE A 32 8.50 0.65 1.82
N LEU A 33 7.91 1.12 0.71
CA LEU A 33 7.50 2.52 0.56
C LEU A 33 6.43 2.92 1.58
N LYS A 34 5.48 2.02 1.88
CA LYS A 34 4.49 2.28 2.93
C LYS A 34 5.16 2.44 4.30
N ASN A 35 6.10 1.55 4.65
CA ASN A 35 6.80 1.64 5.93
C ASN A 35 7.63 2.91 6.04
N GLU A 36 8.31 3.30 4.95
CA GLU A 36 9.06 4.56 4.89
C GLU A 36 8.16 5.79 5.04
N PHE A 37 7.02 5.79 4.35
CA PHE A 37 6.00 6.82 4.51
C PHE A 37 5.54 6.95 5.96
N VAL A 38 5.20 5.83 6.61
CA VAL A 38 4.76 5.81 8.01
C VAL A 38 5.89 6.24 8.96
N ALA A 39 7.14 5.84 8.70
CA ALA A 39 8.29 6.26 9.51
C ALA A 39 8.48 7.78 9.50
N LYS A 40 8.33 8.41 8.32
CA LYS A 40 8.57 9.85 8.14
C LYS A 40 7.37 10.69 8.56
N LEU A 41 6.15 10.24 8.23
CA LEU A 41 4.93 11.05 8.27
C LEU A 41 3.77 10.43 9.07
N GLY A 42 3.94 9.24 9.63
CA GLY A 42 2.87 8.51 10.33
C GLY A 42 2.35 9.24 11.56
N GLU A 43 3.23 9.67 12.47
CA GLU A 43 2.85 10.37 13.71
C GLU A 43 2.07 11.67 13.47
N PRO A 44 2.56 12.64 12.66
CA PRO A 44 1.78 13.86 12.43
C PRO A 44 0.44 13.56 11.73
N ARG A 45 0.36 12.55 10.84
CA ARG A 45 -0.92 12.14 10.22
C ARG A 45 -1.89 11.55 11.21
N TYR A 46 -1.39 10.72 12.12
CA TYR A 46 -2.21 10.18 13.18
C TYR A 46 -2.75 11.30 14.08
N GLU A 47 -1.90 12.23 14.52
CA GLU A 47 -2.33 13.29 15.43
C GLU A 47 -3.30 14.25 14.77
N LEU A 48 -3.08 14.64 13.52
CA LEU A 48 -4.04 15.45 12.77
C LEU A 48 -5.40 14.73 12.64
N HIS A 49 -5.39 13.47 12.20
CA HIS A 49 -6.64 12.73 12.01
C HIS A 49 -7.41 12.52 13.32
N LYS A 50 -6.70 12.29 14.42
CA LYS A 50 -7.28 12.21 15.77
C LYS A 50 -7.97 13.52 16.17
N LEU A 51 -7.35 14.66 15.88
CA LEU A 51 -7.94 15.97 16.16
C LEU A 51 -9.16 16.25 15.27
N GLU A 52 -9.09 15.92 13.98
CA GLU A 52 -10.22 16.05 13.05
C GLU A 52 -11.45 15.26 13.52
N LEU A 53 -11.23 14.02 13.99
CA LEU A 53 -12.29 13.19 14.53
C LEU A 53 -12.87 13.76 15.83
N ALA A 54 -12.01 14.26 16.72
CA ALA A 54 -12.46 14.95 17.93
C ALA A 54 -13.30 16.18 17.59
N ILE A 55 -12.87 17.00 16.62
CA ILE A 55 -13.62 18.17 16.14
C ILE A 55 -14.98 17.75 15.58
N ALA A 56 -15.02 16.74 14.71
CA ALA A 56 -16.26 16.26 14.09
C ALA A 56 -17.24 15.75 15.16
N ARG A 57 -16.75 14.95 16.11
CA ARG A 57 -17.55 14.46 17.24
C ARG A 57 -18.09 15.59 18.10
N THR A 58 -17.27 16.58 18.44
CA THR A 58 -17.69 17.72 19.27
C THR A 58 -18.69 18.61 18.53
N LYS A 59 -18.54 18.82 17.23
CA LYS A 59 -19.53 19.54 16.39
C LYS A 59 -20.87 18.82 16.38
N LEU A 60 -20.89 17.51 16.15
CA LEU A 60 -22.12 16.74 16.14
C LEU A 60 -22.78 16.75 17.53
N LYS A 61 -21.99 16.66 18.61
CA LYS A 61 -22.48 16.80 19.98
C LYS A 61 -23.19 18.15 20.19
N LEU A 62 -22.58 19.25 19.77
CA LEU A 62 -23.17 20.58 19.84
C LEU A 62 -24.49 20.66 19.07
N GLU A 63 -24.51 20.14 17.84
CA GLU A 63 -25.70 20.13 17.00
C GLU A 63 -26.87 19.36 17.64
N MET A 64 -26.58 18.20 18.25
CA MET A 64 -27.59 17.42 18.97
C MET A 64 -28.14 18.19 20.18
N ILE A 65 -27.28 18.84 20.95
CA ILE A 65 -27.69 19.68 22.10
C ILE A 65 -28.54 20.86 21.61
N GLU A 66 -28.09 21.59 20.60
CA GLU A 66 -28.79 22.73 20.01
C GLU A 66 -30.16 22.35 19.45
N THR A 67 -30.25 21.17 18.87
CA THR A 67 -31.52 20.62 18.37
C THR A 67 -32.49 20.38 19.53
N CYS A 68 -32.03 19.77 20.62
CA CYS A 68 -32.86 19.60 21.81
C CYS A 68 -33.31 20.95 22.39
N GLU A 69 -32.42 21.95 22.48
CA GLU A 69 -32.76 23.30 22.93
C GLU A 69 -33.83 23.95 22.05
N LYS A 70 -33.63 23.93 20.73
CA LYS A 70 -34.54 24.51 19.74
C LYS A 70 -35.94 23.93 19.83
N PHE A 71 -36.05 22.62 20.05
CA PHE A 71 -37.34 21.92 20.17
C PHE A 71 -37.85 21.83 21.62
N LYS A 72 -37.14 22.42 22.60
CA LYS A 72 -37.45 22.37 24.04
C LYS A 72 -37.59 20.94 24.58
N ILE A 73 -36.79 20.03 24.04
CA ILE A 73 -36.70 18.63 24.48
C ILE A 73 -35.66 18.56 25.61
N PRO A 74 -35.93 17.84 26.72
CA PRO A 74 -34.93 17.59 27.74
C PRO A 74 -33.66 16.96 27.15
N ILE A 75 -32.50 17.56 27.44
CA ILE A 75 -31.21 17.07 26.93
C ILE A 75 -30.78 15.85 27.75
N ASP A 76 -30.73 14.68 27.11
CA ASP A 76 -30.10 13.48 27.67
C ASP A 76 -28.67 13.35 27.14
N TYR A 77 -27.71 13.86 27.91
CA TYR A 77 -26.28 13.79 27.59
C TYR A 77 -25.78 12.35 27.46
N SER A 78 -26.31 11.41 28.26
CA SER A 78 -25.90 10.01 28.20
C SER A 78 -26.37 9.34 26.92
N TYR A 79 -27.56 9.68 26.44
CA TYR A 79 -28.04 9.23 25.14
C TYR A 79 -27.18 9.80 24.00
N ILE A 80 -26.92 11.11 24.01
CA ILE A 80 -26.08 11.77 23.00
C ILE A 80 -24.70 11.11 22.93
N ASP A 81 -24.03 10.91 24.08
CA ASP A 81 -22.70 10.30 24.09
C ASP A 81 -22.70 8.84 23.57
N ARG A 82 -23.75 8.07 23.83
CA ARG A 82 -23.89 6.71 23.26
C ARG A 82 -24.10 6.71 21.75
N GLU A 83 -24.88 7.65 21.22
CA GLU A 83 -25.10 7.75 19.77
C GLU A 83 -23.81 8.20 19.07
N LEU A 84 -23.08 9.14 19.66
CA LEU A 84 -21.75 9.54 19.17
C LEU A 84 -20.76 8.37 19.18
N GLU A 85 -20.77 7.52 20.20
CA GLU A 85 -19.88 6.36 20.23
C GLU A 85 -20.14 5.40 19.07
N LYS A 86 -21.43 5.11 18.78
CA LYS A 86 -21.82 4.27 17.64
C LYS A 86 -21.44 4.89 16.31
N GLU A 87 -21.67 6.19 16.14
CA GLU A 87 -21.38 6.91 14.90
C GLU A 87 -19.87 6.89 14.59
N PHE A 88 -19.02 7.03 15.61
CA PHE A 88 -17.57 7.15 15.45
C PHE A 88 -16.77 5.85 15.62
N GLU A 89 -17.40 4.72 15.96
CA GLU A 89 -16.73 3.43 16.21
C GLU A 89 -15.78 3.02 15.07
N LYS A 90 -16.26 3.07 13.82
CA LYS A 90 -15.45 2.71 12.64
C LYS A 90 -14.25 3.63 12.44
N HIS A 91 -14.38 4.91 12.81
CA HIS A 91 -13.30 5.88 12.70
C HIS A 91 -12.21 5.62 13.76
N TYR A 92 -12.59 5.22 14.97
CA TYR A 92 -11.62 4.82 15.99
C TYR A 92 -10.85 3.55 15.60
N GLU A 93 -11.48 2.60 14.92
CA GLU A 93 -10.79 1.43 14.37
C GLU A 93 -9.75 1.82 13.31
N VAL A 94 -9.98 2.87 12.52
CA VAL A 94 -8.97 3.41 11.59
C VAL A 94 -7.79 4.01 12.35
N LEU A 95 -8.04 4.84 13.37
CA LEU A 95 -6.96 5.40 14.21
C LEU A 95 -6.15 4.30 14.88
N LYS A 96 -6.80 3.25 15.38
CA LYS A 96 -6.13 2.10 15.99
C LYS A 96 -5.22 1.40 15.00
N LYS A 97 -5.66 1.19 13.76
CA LYS A 97 -4.81 0.63 12.69
C LYS A 97 -3.61 1.53 12.40
N MET A 98 -3.81 2.84 12.27
CA MET A 98 -2.71 3.80 12.07
C MET A 98 -1.68 3.72 13.20
N ARG A 99 -2.14 3.64 14.46
CA ARG A 99 -1.26 3.52 15.63
C ARG A 99 -0.44 2.22 15.57
N LEU A 100 -1.08 1.09 15.25
CA LEU A 100 -0.38 -0.18 15.09
C LEU A 100 0.65 -0.16 13.95
N GLU A 101 0.36 0.53 12.85
CA GLU A 101 1.32 0.70 11.74
C GLU A 101 2.55 1.51 12.19
N ILE A 102 2.35 2.59 12.95
CA ILE A 102 3.43 3.40 13.52
C ILE A 102 4.28 2.57 14.50
N GLU A 103 3.63 1.85 15.42
CA GLU A 103 4.32 0.97 16.37
C GLU A 103 5.12 -0.12 15.66
N TYR A 104 4.55 -0.73 14.62
CA TYR A 104 5.24 -1.72 13.80
C TYR A 104 6.52 -1.13 13.20
N VAL A 105 6.44 0.04 12.55
CA VAL A 105 7.62 0.67 11.94
C VAL A 105 8.67 1.04 12.98
N HIS A 106 8.29 1.57 14.14
CA HIS A 106 9.23 1.85 15.23
C HIS A 106 9.89 0.58 15.81
N SER A 107 9.27 -0.59 15.65
CA SER A 107 9.83 -1.87 16.08
C SER A 107 10.81 -2.49 15.07
N ILE A 108 10.90 -1.96 13.84
CA ILE A 108 11.77 -2.49 12.79
C ILE A 108 13.24 -2.27 13.16
N ASP A 109 14.03 -3.35 13.19
CA ASP A 109 15.48 -3.27 13.22
C ASP A 109 16.00 -2.90 11.81
N TYR A 110 16.55 -1.69 11.68
CA TYR A 110 17.03 -1.16 10.41
C TYR A 110 18.12 -2.02 9.75
N ALA A 111 18.99 -2.65 10.55
CA ALA A 111 20.04 -3.52 10.01
C ALA A 111 19.43 -4.82 9.45
N MET A 112 18.42 -5.37 10.14
CA MET A 112 17.68 -6.53 9.67
C MET A 112 16.87 -6.22 8.42
N GLU A 113 16.21 -5.05 8.36
CA GLU A 113 15.41 -4.63 7.22
C GLU A 113 16.27 -4.34 5.99
N LYS A 114 17.46 -3.75 6.17
CA LYS A 114 18.42 -3.60 5.07
C LYS A 114 18.81 -4.96 4.48
N LYS A 115 19.13 -5.94 5.33
CA LYS A 115 19.46 -7.29 4.88
C LYS A 115 18.27 -7.97 4.18
N LYS A 116 17.05 -7.74 4.66
CA LYS A 116 15.82 -8.23 4.02
C LYS A 116 15.67 -7.64 2.61
N ARG A 117 15.89 -6.34 2.43
CA ARG A 117 15.87 -5.68 1.12
C ARG A 117 16.91 -6.23 0.15
N ASP A 118 18.14 -6.46 0.61
CA ASP A 118 19.18 -7.09 -0.22
C ASP A 118 18.76 -8.49 -0.69
N ASN A 119 18.14 -9.29 0.19
CA ASN A 119 17.61 -10.61 -0.17
C ASN A 119 16.43 -10.54 -1.15
N GLU A 120 15.55 -9.54 -1.03
CA GLU A 120 14.42 -9.32 -1.94
C GLU A 120 14.90 -8.97 -3.35
N LEU A 121 15.96 -8.16 -3.48
CA LEU A 121 16.61 -7.87 -4.76
C LEU A 121 17.25 -9.12 -5.38
N GLU A 122 17.98 -9.91 -4.58
CA GLU A 122 18.53 -11.20 -5.07
C GLU A 122 17.41 -12.14 -5.52
N MET A 123 16.30 -12.18 -4.78
CA MET A 123 15.12 -12.96 -5.15
C MET A 123 14.50 -12.50 -6.45
N LYS A 124 14.39 -11.18 -6.68
CA LYS A 124 13.88 -10.59 -7.92
C LYS A 124 14.70 -11.05 -9.12
N ASP A 125 16.02 -11.02 -9.02
CA ASP A 125 16.93 -11.47 -10.09
C ASP A 125 16.75 -12.97 -10.39
N ILE A 126 16.70 -13.80 -9.35
CA ILE A 126 16.44 -15.25 -9.51
C ILE A 126 15.07 -15.49 -10.14
N TYR A 127 14.06 -14.72 -9.72
CA TYR A 127 12.70 -14.84 -10.23
C TYR A 127 12.62 -14.42 -11.70
N LEU A 128 13.31 -13.35 -12.11
CA LEU A 128 13.44 -12.92 -13.51
C LEU A 128 14.07 -14.00 -14.38
N GLU A 129 15.15 -14.63 -13.91
CA GLU A 129 15.77 -15.72 -14.65
C GLU A 129 14.81 -16.89 -14.85
N ILE A 130 14.04 -17.27 -13.83
CA ILE A 130 13.04 -18.34 -13.96
C ILE A 130 11.91 -17.91 -14.90
N ALA A 131 11.36 -16.72 -14.71
CA ALA A 131 10.26 -16.16 -15.48
C ALA A 131 10.60 -16.12 -16.98
N SER A 132 11.83 -15.71 -17.30
CA SER A 132 12.35 -15.67 -18.67
C SER A 132 12.30 -17.02 -19.40
N HIS A 133 12.18 -18.15 -18.68
CA HIS A 133 12.04 -19.46 -19.30
C HIS A 133 10.60 -19.95 -19.35
N ILE A 134 9.83 -19.77 -18.27
CA ILE A 134 8.58 -20.52 -18.06
C ILE A 134 7.36 -19.67 -17.69
N HIS A 135 7.46 -18.34 -17.71
CA HIS A 135 6.32 -17.48 -17.34
C HIS A 135 5.13 -17.68 -18.33
N PRO A 136 3.89 -17.89 -17.83
CA PRO A 136 2.67 -18.09 -18.62
C PRO A 136 2.45 -17.13 -19.78
N GLU A 137 2.71 -15.87 -19.53
CA GLU A 137 2.50 -14.81 -20.51
C GLU A 137 3.56 -14.72 -21.61
N LEU A 138 4.69 -15.45 -21.50
CA LEU A 138 5.71 -15.44 -22.55
C LEU A 138 5.39 -16.39 -23.71
N THR A 139 4.49 -17.35 -23.52
CA THR A 139 4.19 -18.37 -24.54
C THR A 139 2.69 -18.43 -24.83
N ILE A 140 2.33 -18.70 -26.08
CA ILE A 140 0.91 -18.86 -26.47
C ILE A 140 0.41 -20.25 -26.08
N ASN A 141 1.24 -21.29 -26.27
CA ASN A 141 0.92 -22.68 -25.96
C ASN A 141 1.87 -23.21 -24.88
N GLN A 142 1.47 -23.11 -23.62
CA GLN A 142 2.25 -23.65 -22.52
C GLN A 142 1.90 -25.10 -22.19
N ASP A 143 2.95 -25.89 -22.00
CA ASP A 143 2.85 -27.24 -21.44
C ASP A 143 2.32 -27.21 -19.99
N ILE A 144 1.56 -28.24 -19.63
CA ILE A 144 1.00 -28.44 -18.29
C ILE A 144 2.13 -28.52 -17.25
N SER A 145 3.26 -29.13 -17.58
CA SER A 145 4.43 -29.23 -16.68
C SER A 145 5.02 -27.85 -16.38
N MET A 146 5.13 -26.98 -17.39
CA MET A 146 5.61 -25.59 -17.23
C MET A 146 4.67 -24.80 -16.32
N LYS A 147 3.35 -24.86 -16.56
CA LYS A 147 2.35 -24.18 -15.70
C LYS A 147 2.41 -24.62 -14.23
N ARG A 148 2.55 -25.93 -13.97
CA ARG A 148 2.67 -26.46 -12.60
C ARG A 148 3.96 -25.99 -11.92
N THR A 149 5.06 -25.98 -12.67
CA THR A 149 6.35 -25.48 -12.16
C THR A 149 6.25 -23.99 -11.84
N TRP A 150 5.67 -23.19 -12.73
CA TRP A 150 5.46 -21.76 -12.49
C TRP A 150 4.67 -21.47 -11.22
N LYS A 151 3.54 -22.14 -10.98
CA LYS A 151 2.78 -21.99 -9.72
C LYS A 151 3.61 -22.29 -8.47
N THR A 152 4.57 -23.20 -8.58
CA THR A 152 5.47 -23.52 -7.46
C THR A 152 6.49 -22.41 -7.22
N VAL A 153 6.96 -21.77 -8.30
CA VAL A 153 7.87 -20.63 -8.28
C VAL A 153 7.16 -19.40 -7.70
N GLU A 154 5.97 -19.07 -8.21
CA GLU A 154 5.13 -17.97 -7.72
C GLU A 154 4.88 -18.09 -6.21
N LYS A 155 4.49 -19.28 -5.75
CA LYS A 155 4.31 -19.53 -4.32
C LYS A 155 5.61 -19.36 -3.52
N ALA A 156 6.75 -19.81 -4.05
CA ALA A 156 8.04 -19.64 -3.37
C ALA A 156 8.45 -18.17 -3.27
N TYR A 157 8.18 -17.40 -4.32
CA TYR A 157 8.41 -15.95 -4.36
C TYR A 157 7.54 -15.25 -3.31
N GLN A 158 6.22 -15.43 -3.36
CA GLN A 158 5.28 -14.88 -2.36
C GLN A 158 5.65 -15.25 -0.90
N GLN A 159 6.21 -16.45 -0.68
CA GLN A 159 6.64 -16.92 0.64
C GLN A 159 8.04 -16.44 1.07
N ARG A 160 8.73 -15.63 0.24
CA ARG A 160 10.08 -15.12 0.51
C ARG A 160 11.12 -16.25 0.69
N ASP A 161 10.91 -17.40 0.03
CA ASP A 161 11.75 -18.60 0.16
C ASP A 161 12.86 -18.62 -0.90
N ILE A 162 13.93 -17.86 -0.65
CA ILE A 162 15.06 -17.73 -1.55
C ILE A 162 15.76 -19.06 -1.85
N GLU A 163 15.88 -19.95 -0.87
CA GLU A 163 16.55 -21.25 -1.04
C GLU A 163 15.74 -22.19 -1.94
N LYS A 164 14.41 -22.13 -1.87
CA LYS A 164 13.54 -22.84 -2.81
C LYS A 164 13.60 -22.22 -4.19
N LEU A 165 13.63 -20.89 -4.33
CA LEU A 165 13.82 -20.23 -5.62
C LEU A 165 15.15 -20.62 -6.27
N LYS A 166 16.26 -20.64 -5.53
CA LYS A 166 17.57 -21.11 -6.01
C LYS A 166 17.52 -22.55 -6.53
N ARG A 167 16.83 -23.44 -5.82
CA ARG A 167 16.62 -24.85 -6.26
C ARG A 167 15.75 -24.93 -7.51
N LEU A 168 14.66 -24.17 -7.57
CA LEU A 168 13.75 -24.12 -8.71
C LEU A 168 14.44 -23.55 -9.95
N ARG A 169 15.28 -22.51 -9.81
CA ARG A 169 16.11 -21.96 -10.89
C ARG A 169 16.94 -23.04 -11.57
N LYS A 170 17.70 -23.82 -10.79
CA LYS A 170 18.51 -24.93 -11.33
C LYS A 170 17.66 -25.95 -12.07
N LYS A 171 16.49 -26.32 -11.53
CA LYS A 171 15.56 -27.24 -12.18
C LYS A 171 15.02 -26.67 -13.49
N VAL A 172 14.60 -25.41 -13.49
CA VAL A 172 14.01 -24.75 -14.67
C VAL A 172 15.02 -24.62 -15.80
N ILE A 173 16.24 -24.19 -15.50
CA ILE A 173 17.30 -24.09 -16.51
C ILE A 173 17.62 -25.48 -17.09
N LYS A 174 17.65 -26.53 -16.26
CA LYS A 174 17.89 -27.90 -16.72
C LYS A 174 16.76 -28.43 -17.61
N ASP A 175 15.51 -28.26 -17.18
CA ASP A 175 14.34 -28.88 -17.82
C ASP A 175 13.83 -28.06 -19.02
N PHE A 176 14.07 -26.74 -19.03
CA PHE A 176 13.45 -25.80 -19.97
C PHE A 176 14.44 -24.83 -20.64
N GLY A 177 15.73 -24.83 -20.27
CA GLY A 177 16.74 -23.90 -20.80
C GLY A 177 17.05 -24.06 -22.30
N ASN A 178 16.74 -25.23 -22.88
CA ASN A 178 17.03 -25.55 -24.28
C ASN A 178 15.76 -25.74 -25.12
N ILE A 179 14.60 -25.18 -24.71
CA ILE A 179 13.42 -25.26 -25.56
C ILE A 179 13.63 -24.39 -26.79
N ASN A 180 13.82 -25.03 -27.94
CA ASN A 180 13.69 -24.38 -29.24
C ASN A 180 12.21 -24.01 -29.43
N GLU A 181 11.86 -22.76 -29.17
CA GLU A 181 10.55 -22.23 -29.52
C GLU A 181 10.35 -22.39 -31.03
N LYS A 182 9.31 -23.14 -31.42
CA LYS A 182 8.93 -23.24 -32.83
C LYS A 182 8.45 -21.86 -33.27
N HIS A 183 9.21 -21.20 -34.14
CA HIS A 183 8.88 -19.91 -34.74
C HIS A 183 7.78 -20.01 -35.83
N GLU A 184 6.83 -20.93 -35.66
CA GLU A 184 5.64 -20.98 -36.51
C GLU A 184 4.77 -19.75 -36.20
N ASP A 185 4.42 -18.99 -37.24
CA ASP A 185 3.61 -17.77 -37.13
C ASP A 185 4.21 -16.68 -36.21
N LEU A 186 5.52 -16.42 -36.38
CA LEU A 186 6.29 -15.48 -35.56
C LEU A 186 5.71 -14.05 -35.54
N GLU A 187 5.02 -13.62 -36.59
CA GLU A 187 4.35 -12.31 -36.65
C GLU A 187 3.18 -12.20 -35.67
N LYS A 188 2.34 -13.24 -35.61
CA LYS A 188 1.25 -13.32 -34.64
C LYS A 188 1.79 -13.40 -33.21
N GLN A 189 2.85 -14.18 -32.99
CA GLN A 189 3.49 -14.27 -31.68
C GLN A 189 4.08 -12.93 -31.23
N LEU A 190 4.75 -12.21 -32.14
CA LEU A 190 5.30 -10.89 -31.85
C LEU A 190 4.21 -9.88 -31.50
N THR A 191 3.11 -9.88 -32.25
CA THR A 191 1.95 -8.99 -31.97
C THR A 191 1.38 -9.26 -30.58
N ALA A 192 1.13 -10.53 -30.24
CA ALA A 192 0.61 -10.91 -28.93
C ALA A 192 1.55 -10.51 -27.77
N ILE A 193 2.86 -10.71 -27.91
CA ILE A 193 3.83 -10.29 -26.88
C ILE A 193 3.85 -8.76 -26.74
N LYS A 194 3.78 -8.00 -27.84
CA LYS A 194 3.74 -6.53 -27.78
C LYS A 194 2.50 -6.03 -27.05
N GLU A 195 1.34 -6.62 -27.33
CA GLU A 195 0.08 -6.29 -26.66
C GLU A 195 0.13 -6.59 -25.16
N ARG A 196 0.58 -7.80 -24.77
CA ARG A 196 0.76 -8.18 -23.37
C ARG A 196 1.72 -7.23 -22.65
N LYS A 197 2.86 -6.92 -23.28
CA LYS A 197 3.84 -5.98 -22.73
C LYS A 197 3.23 -4.60 -22.50
N ALA A 198 2.50 -4.07 -23.49
CA ALA A 198 1.85 -2.78 -23.35
C ALA A 198 0.81 -2.78 -22.21
N ALA A 199 0.05 -3.87 -22.04
CA ALA A 199 -0.90 -4.02 -20.96
C ALA A 199 -0.21 -4.00 -19.59
N VAL A 200 0.82 -4.83 -19.37
CA VAL A 200 1.59 -4.88 -18.11
C VAL A 200 2.27 -3.53 -17.83
N GLN A 201 2.82 -2.89 -18.85
CA GLN A 201 3.41 -1.55 -18.70
C GLN A 201 2.38 -0.51 -18.27
N ASN A 202 1.16 -0.57 -18.80
CA ASN A 202 0.08 0.32 -18.38
C ASN A 202 -0.35 0.04 -16.93
N GLU A 203 -0.44 -1.23 -16.52
CA GLU A 203 -0.70 -1.61 -15.12
C GLU A 203 0.35 -1.01 -14.17
N ILE A 204 1.63 -1.13 -14.50
CA ILE A 204 2.73 -0.51 -13.75
C ILE A 204 2.55 1.02 -13.66
N GLN A 205 2.17 1.68 -14.76
CA GLN A 205 1.92 3.14 -14.75
C GLN A 205 0.73 3.53 -13.87
N VAL A 206 -0.31 2.69 -13.82
CA VAL A 206 -1.45 2.90 -12.92
C VAL A 206 -1.01 2.72 -11.47
N MET A 207 -0.25 1.67 -11.16
CA MET A 207 0.29 1.43 -9.82
C MET A 207 1.13 2.60 -9.32
N LYS A 208 2.01 3.13 -10.19
CA LYS A 208 2.88 4.29 -9.87
C LYS A 208 2.10 5.56 -9.49
N LYS A 209 0.84 5.68 -9.91
CA LYS A 209 -0.04 6.81 -9.59
C LYS A 209 -0.89 6.60 -8.34
N SER A 210 -0.75 5.44 -7.69
CA SER A 210 -1.50 5.07 -6.49
C SER A 210 -0.57 4.95 -5.30
N PHE A 211 -1.11 5.14 -4.10
CA PHE A 211 -0.37 4.93 -2.86
C PHE A 211 0.11 3.46 -2.78
N PRO A 212 1.36 3.20 -2.36
CA PRO A 212 2.34 4.16 -1.83
C PRO A 212 3.26 4.79 -2.88
N PHE A 213 3.23 4.32 -4.13
CA PHE A 213 4.15 4.78 -5.18
C PHE A 213 3.99 6.24 -5.57
N SER A 214 2.77 6.79 -5.47
CA SER A 214 2.51 8.22 -5.73
C SER A 214 3.32 9.15 -4.83
N GLU A 215 3.74 8.66 -3.66
CA GLU A 215 4.50 9.44 -2.67
C GLU A 215 6.01 9.25 -2.78
N SER A 216 6.50 8.33 -3.64
CA SER A 216 7.91 7.94 -3.70
C SER A 216 8.84 9.13 -3.92
N ASP A 217 8.55 9.97 -4.92
CA ASP A 217 9.37 11.14 -5.27
C ASP A 217 9.46 12.14 -4.10
N MET A 218 8.37 12.31 -3.35
CA MET A 218 8.34 13.17 -2.17
C MET A 218 9.13 12.57 -1.01
N LEU A 219 9.05 11.25 -0.81
CA LEU A 219 9.80 10.56 0.25
C LEU A 219 11.31 10.61 0.02
N ASP A 220 11.77 10.61 -1.22
CA ASP A 220 13.19 10.70 -1.58
C ASP A 220 13.77 12.13 -1.43
N ASP A 221 12.92 13.15 -1.35
CA ASP A 221 13.32 14.56 -1.14
C ASP A 221 13.12 14.98 0.32
N GLU A 222 14.22 15.01 1.09
CA GLU A 222 14.20 15.44 2.50
C GLU A 222 13.58 16.82 2.72
N VAL A 223 13.76 17.76 1.77
CA VAL A 223 13.21 19.12 1.87
C VAL A 223 11.69 19.07 1.67
N ALA A 224 11.21 18.27 0.74
CA ALA A 224 9.77 18.07 0.53
C ALA A 224 9.12 17.41 1.75
N VAL A 225 9.75 16.39 2.34
CA VAL A 225 9.29 15.75 3.58
C VAL A 225 9.21 16.77 4.72
N MET A 226 10.25 17.57 4.93
CA MET A 226 10.26 18.59 5.98
C MET A 226 9.14 19.61 5.80
N LYS A 227 8.96 20.13 4.58
CA LYS A 227 7.89 21.07 4.28
C LYS A 227 6.51 20.49 4.58
N PHE A 228 6.29 19.23 4.18
CA PHE A 228 5.02 18.55 4.45
C PHE A 228 4.76 18.44 5.96
N ARG A 229 5.80 18.14 6.77
CA ARG A 229 5.67 18.10 8.23
C ARG A 229 5.33 19.47 8.82
N ASP A 230 5.97 20.53 8.34
CA ASP A 230 5.70 21.90 8.81
C ASP A 230 4.26 22.34 8.50
N ASP A 231 3.76 22.00 7.31
CA ASP A 231 2.37 22.24 6.90
C ASP A 231 1.41 21.49 7.86
N MET A 232 1.69 20.21 8.13
CA MET A 232 0.91 19.41 9.07
C MET A 232 0.94 19.93 10.52
N ASP A 233 2.09 20.39 11.00
CA ASP A 233 2.21 20.95 12.35
C ASP A 233 1.39 22.24 12.48
N THR A 234 1.27 23.00 11.38
CA THR A 234 0.38 24.16 11.30
C THR A 234 -1.09 23.76 11.32
N ASP A 235 -1.47 22.72 10.59
CA ASP A 235 -2.83 22.18 10.60
C ASP A 235 -3.21 21.61 11.97
N ILE A 236 -2.30 20.86 12.62
CA ILE A 236 -2.47 20.33 13.97
C ILE A 236 -2.69 21.45 14.98
N ARG A 237 -1.92 22.54 14.91
CA ARG A 237 -2.09 23.70 15.79
C ARG A 237 -3.46 24.34 15.57
N THR A 238 -3.85 24.54 14.32
CA THR A 238 -5.16 25.11 13.97
C THR A 238 -6.30 24.22 14.44
N ALA A 239 -6.18 22.90 14.26
CA ALA A 239 -7.17 21.93 14.70
C ALA A 239 -7.33 21.93 16.23
N LYS A 240 -6.23 22.02 16.99
CA LYS A 240 -6.27 22.18 18.46
C LYS A 240 -7.05 23.43 18.87
N GLU A 241 -6.76 24.58 18.25
CA GLU A 241 -7.47 25.83 18.56
C GLU A 241 -8.97 25.76 18.25
N VAL A 242 -9.35 25.06 17.17
CA VAL A 242 -10.75 24.84 16.80
C VAL A 242 -11.43 23.92 17.81
N LEU A 243 -10.78 22.81 18.18
CA LEU A 243 -11.29 21.87 19.16
C LEU A 243 -11.52 22.55 20.52
N ASP A 244 -10.54 23.31 21.01
CA ASP A 244 -10.62 24.06 22.27
C ASP A 244 -11.83 25.02 22.29
N LYS A 245 -12.10 25.70 21.17
CA LYS A 245 -13.26 26.60 21.06
C LYS A 245 -14.58 25.84 21.11
N LEU A 246 -14.67 24.70 20.43
CA LEU A 246 -15.88 23.87 20.41
C LEU A 246 -16.14 23.22 21.77
N GLU A 247 -15.10 22.74 22.45
CA GLU A 247 -15.22 22.14 23.78
C GLU A 247 -15.69 23.18 24.81
N LYS A 248 -15.24 24.44 24.72
CA LYS A 248 -15.76 25.54 25.54
C LYS A 248 -17.26 25.77 25.31
N GLN A 249 -17.71 25.76 24.05
CA GLN A 249 -19.13 25.90 23.72
C GLN A 249 -19.96 24.74 24.28
N VAL A 250 -19.44 23.51 24.25
CA VAL A 250 -20.12 22.36 24.87
C VAL A 250 -20.23 22.57 26.37
N LEU A 251 -19.14 22.99 27.03
CA LEU A 251 -19.10 23.20 28.48
C LEU A 251 -20.08 24.28 28.95
N GLU A 252 -20.23 25.36 28.18
CA GLU A 252 -21.22 26.43 28.46
C GLU A 252 -22.67 25.93 28.41
N LYS A 253 -22.94 24.89 27.62
CA LYS A 253 -24.27 24.27 27.48
C LYS A 253 -24.53 23.16 28.50
N LEU A 254 -23.49 22.66 29.16
CA LEU A 254 -23.65 21.67 30.23
C LEU A 254 -24.40 22.28 31.42
N PRO A 255 -25.23 21.50 32.13
CA PRO A 255 -25.86 21.98 33.35
C PRO A 255 -24.76 22.40 34.34
N PRO A 256 -24.97 23.48 35.14
CA PRO A 256 -24.01 23.87 36.15
C PRO A 256 -23.74 22.67 37.06
N VAL A 257 -22.46 22.44 37.40
CA VAL A 257 -22.04 21.38 38.33
C VAL A 257 -22.60 21.74 39.72
N GLY A 258 -23.87 21.46 39.91
CA GLY A 258 -24.65 21.80 41.08
C GLY A 258 -24.50 20.69 42.10
N ARG A 259 -23.78 21.01 43.19
CA ARG A 259 -23.84 20.40 44.51
C ARG A 259 -24.97 19.38 44.63
N TYR A 260 -24.63 18.09 44.63
CA TYR A 260 -25.46 17.08 45.23
C TYR A 260 -25.72 17.52 46.68
N LYS A 261 -26.90 18.08 46.94
CA LYS A 261 -27.43 18.15 48.31
C LYS A 261 -28.04 16.77 48.57
N ASN A 262 -27.48 16.13 49.58
CA ASN A 262 -27.94 14.90 50.24
C ASN A 262 -29.46 14.89 50.45
#